data_AF-A0A554VAU4-F1
#
_entry.id   AF-A0A554VAU4-F1
#
_cell.length_a   1.000
_cell.length_b   1.000
_cell.length_c   1.000
_cell.angle_alpha   90.00
_cell.angle_beta   90.00
_cell.angle_gamma   90.00
#
_symmetry.space_group_name_H-M   'P 1'
#
loop_
_entity.id
_entity.type
_entity.pdbx_description
1 polymer ?
#
loop_
_entity_poly.entity_id
_entity_poly.type
_entity_poly.pdbx_seq_one_letter_code
_entity_poly.pdbx_strand_id
1 'polypeptide(L)'
;MNKEELLVVAKELGIENADSLAYNDLKKAVSKAKKALEVAKDNVTNENMNSEAQQTKGQEADTANVPIESESKSEVLEDNEKPEGQEFEIKPIEAPNATDQLVKNLGDQKNDAELAIKKALNVPEEVLTNSGDEDENENQVKEYYEDDQGRKYVFSSFAPEKFRFNNQIKTKEEWLQDSEAMEQLVFGNSAYVEQIFND
;
A
#
# COMPACT_ATOMS: atom_id res chain seq x y z
N MET A 1 -22.79 -4.27 4.13
CA MET A 1 -23.29 -5.63 3.84
C MET A 1 -23.24 -6.40 5.13
N ASN A 2 -24.36 -6.96 5.55
CA ASN A 2 -24.42 -7.73 6.79
C ASN A 2 -23.94 -9.17 6.55
N LYS A 3 -23.59 -9.91 7.62
CA LYS A 3 -23.09 -11.30 7.51
C LYS A 3 -24.03 -12.22 6.72
N GLU A 4 -25.34 -12.07 6.89
CA GLU A 4 -26.35 -12.84 6.17
C GLU A 4 -26.31 -12.58 4.65
N GLU A 5 -26.14 -11.33 4.23
CA GLU A 5 -26.00 -10.97 2.82
C GLU A 5 -24.72 -11.56 2.22
N LEU A 6 -23.62 -11.58 2.98
CA LEU A 6 -22.37 -12.19 2.53
C LEU A 6 -22.47 -13.71 2.37
N LEU A 7 -23.23 -14.40 3.22
CA LEU A 7 -23.45 -15.84 3.10
C LEU A 7 -24.25 -16.20 1.84
N VAL A 8 -25.28 -15.41 1.51
CA VAL A 8 -26.04 -15.58 0.26
C VAL A 8 -25.10 -15.44 -0.94
N VAL A 9 -24.32 -14.36 -0.99
CA VAL A 9 -23.38 -14.10 -2.08
C VAL A 9 -22.27 -15.16 -2.14
N ALA A 10 -21.76 -15.63 -1.01
CA ALA A 10 -20.75 -16.68 -0.96
C ALA A 10 -21.27 -18.01 -1.55
N LYS A 11 -22.54 -18.35 -1.27
CA LYS A 11 -23.20 -19.53 -1.82
C LYS A 11 -23.43 -19.42 -3.32
N GLU A 12 -23.79 -18.23 -3.82
CA GLU A 12 -23.88 -17.96 -5.26
C GLU A 12 -22.53 -18.08 -5.97
N LEU A 13 -21.44 -17.71 -5.29
CA LEU A 13 -20.07 -17.82 -5.79
C LEU A 13 -19.46 -19.22 -5.62
N GLY A 14 -20.20 -20.17 -5.04
CA GLY A 14 -19.73 -21.55 -4.85
C GLY A 14 -18.66 -21.71 -3.78
N ILE A 15 -18.61 -20.81 -2.78
CA ILE A 15 -17.66 -20.91 -1.66
C ILE A 15 -18.21 -21.93 -0.66
N GLU A 16 -17.56 -23.10 -0.60
CA GLU A 16 -17.92 -24.15 0.36
C GLU A 16 -17.57 -23.75 1.80
N ASN A 17 -18.38 -24.19 2.77
CA ASN A 17 -18.20 -23.92 4.20
C ASN A 17 -18.22 -22.42 4.60
N ALA A 18 -18.87 -21.57 3.80
CA ALA A 18 -19.01 -20.14 4.08
C ALA A 18 -19.60 -19.86 5.47
N ASP A 19 -20.50 -20.71 5.97
CA ASP A 19 -21.15 -20.57 7.28
C ASP A 19 -20.19 -20.74 8.46
N SER A 20 -19.07 -21.44 8.24
CA SER A 20 -18.04 -21.68 9.27
C SER A 20 -16.98 -20.57 9.31
N LEU A 21 -16.99 -19.65 8.33
CA LEU A 21 -16.03 -18.55 8.27
C LEU A 21 -16.43 -17.41 9.22
N ALA A 22 -15.41 -16.80 9.84
CA ALA A 22 -15.57 -15.52 10.53
C ALA A 22 -16.01 -14.44 9.52
N TYR A 23 -16.71 -13.40 9.98
CA TYR A 23 -17.26 -12.36 9.10
C TYR A 23 -16.20 -11.72 8.19
N ASN A 24 -15.03 -11.41 8.74
CA ASN A 24 -13.91 -10.83 8.00
C ASN A 24 -13.33 -11.77 6.94
N ASP A 25 -13.21 -13.06 7.25
CA ASP A 25 -12.73 -14.06 6.30
C ASP A 25 -13.76 -14.33 5.20
N LEU A 26 -15.05 -14.35 5.56
CA LEU A 26 -16.15 -14.45 4.61
C LEU A 26 -16.17 -13.25 3.64
N LYS A 27 -16.00 -12.02 4.16
CA LYS A 27 -15.90 -10.78 3.36
C LYS A 27 -14.72 -10.84 2.40
N LYS A 28 -13.55 -11.29 2.86
CA LYS A 28 -12.35 -11.48 2.02
C LYS A 28 -12.56 -12.56 0.96
N ALA A 29 -13.13 -13.70 1.33
CA ALA A 29 -13.40 -14.82 0.41
C ALA A 29 -14.38 -14.40 -0.70
N VAL A 30 -15.46 -13.72 -0.34
CA VAL A 30 -16.43 -13.16 -1.30
C VAL A 30 -15.77 -12.14 -2.23
N SER A 31 -14.96 -11.21 -1.70
CA SER A 31 -14.25 -10.21 -2.51
C SER A 31 -13.28 -10.86 -3.50
N LYS A 32 -12.49 -11.84 -3.05
CA LYS A 32 -11.55 -12.59 -3.89
C LYS A 32 -12.28 -13.38 -4.99
N ALA A 33 -13.36 -14.05 -4.65
CA ALA A 33 -14.18 -14.81 -5.61
C ALA A 33 -14.85 -13.89 -6.65
N LYS A 34 -15.36 -12.71 -6.24
CA LYS A 34 -15.89 -11.71 -7.18
C LYS A 34 -14.85 -11.22 -8.17
N LYS A 35 -13.65 -10.84 -7.69
CA LYS A 35 -12.54 -10.41 -8.56
C LYS A 35 -12.14 -11.49 -9.55
N ALA A 36 -12.04 -12.75 -9.10
CA ALA A 36 -11.74 -13.87 -9.98
C ALA A 36 -12.81 -14.07 -11.07
N LEU A 37 -14.09 -13.89 -10.72
CA LEU A 37 -15.20 -13.97 -11.67
C LEU A 37 -15.16 -12.85 -12.72
N GLU A 38 -14.79 -11.63 -12.31
CA GLU A 38 -14.66 -10.47 -13.20
C GLU A 38 -13.54 -10.69 -14.23
N VAL A 39 -12.36 -11.12 -13.76
CA VAL A 39 -11.23 -11.47 -14.64
C VAL A 39 -11.60 -12.61 -15.60
N ALA A 40 -12.36 -13.61 -15.16
CA ALA A 40 -12.82 -14.69 -16.02
C ALA A 40 -13.80 -14.20 -17.11
N LYS A 41 -14.68 -13.24 -16.80
CA LYS A 41 -15.61 -12.65 -17.79
C LYS A 41 -14.89 -11.81 -18.84
N ASP A 42 -13.87 -11.06 -18.44
CA ASP A 42 -13.07 -10.26 -19.37
C ASP A 42 -12.25 -11.14 -20.32
N ASN A 43 -11.74 -12.27 -19.86
CA ASN A 43 -10.97 -13.19 -20.71
C ASN A 43 -11.84 -13.92 -21.75
N VAL A 44 -13.09 -14.25 -21.43
CA VAL A 44 -14.03 -14.89 -22.38
C VAL A 44 -14.44 -13.93 -23.51
N THR A 45 -14.33 -12.61 -23.30
CA THR A 45 -14.70 -11.61 -24.32
C THR A 45 -13.57 -11.37 -25.34
N ASN A 46 -12.33 -11.79 -25.04
CA ASN A 46 -11.15 -11.47 -25.86
C ASN A 46 -10.57 -12.65 -26.66
N GLU A 47 -11.13 -13.86 -26.53
CA GLU A 47 -10.73 -15.04 -27.34
C GLU A 47 -11.54 -15.23 -28.63
N ASN A 48 -12.20 -14.18 -29.15
CA ASN A 48 -12.91 -14.24 -30.44
C ASN A 48 -12.27 -13.42 -31.58
N MET A 49 -11.01 -12.98 -31.46
CA MET A 49 -10.34 -12.22 -32.53
C MET A 49 -8.87 -12.58 -32.80
N ASN A 50 -8.37 -13.76 -32.43
CA ASN A 50 -7.05 -14.16 -32.92
C ASN A 50 -6.83 -15.68 -33.00
N SER A 51 -7.57 -16.35 -33.89
CA SER A 51 -7.19 -17.67 -34.40
C SER A 51 -7.15 -17.62 -35.93
N GLU A 52 -6.18 -16.88 -36.45
CA GLU A 52 -5.70 -17.12 -37.81
C GLU A 52 -4.17 -17.04 -37.84
N ALA A 53 -3.57 -18.08 -38.41
CA ALA A 53 -2.17 -18.23 -38.75
C ALA A 53 -1.15 -18.38 -37.60
N GLN A 54 -0.77 -19.63 -37.32
CA GLN A 54 0.52 -20.12 -37.84
C GLN A 54 0.62 -21.65 -37.78
N GLN A 55 0.48 -22.21 -38.97
CA GLN A 55 0.81 -23.59 -39.32
C GLN A 55 2.26 -23.60 -39.83
N THR A 56 3.19 -24.14 -39.05
CA THR A 56 4.52 -24.61 -39.52
C THR A 56 4.86 -25.86 -38.70
N LYS A 57 4.48 -27.06 -39.15
CA LYS A 57 5.21 -27.91 -40.12
C LYS A 57 6.70 -28.10 -39.76
N GLY A 58 6.94 -29.05 -38.85
CA GLY A 58 7.93 -30.13 -38.90
C GLY A 58 9.40 -29.80 -39.16
N GLN A 59 10.26 -30.18 -38.22
CA GLN A 59 11.48 -30.93 -38.55
C GLN A 59 11.99 -31.71 -37.33
N GLU A 60 12.03 -33.03 -37.50
CA GLU A 60 12.78 -33.97 -36.67
C GLU A 60 14.28 -33.69 -36.79
N ALA A 61 15.00 -33.64 -35.67
CA ALA A 61 16.43 -33.87 -35.63
C ALA A 61 16.85 -34.38 -34.25
N ASP A 62 17.07 -35.69 -34.24
CA ASP A 62 17.80 -36.48 -33.27
C ASP A 62 19.27 -35.99 -33.21
N THR A 63 19.74 -35.49 -32.07
CA THR A 63 21.19 -35.43 -31.78
C THR A 63 21.47 -35.43 -30.28
N ALA A 64 21.93 -36.59 -29.81
CA ALA A 64 23.13 -36.82 -29.01
C ALA A 64 23.47 -35.86 -27.85
N ASN A 65 23.27 -36.41 -26.66
CA ASN A 65 24.04 -36.28 -25.42
C ASN A 65 25.52 -35.86 -25.59
N VAL A 66 25.91 -34.70 -25.01
CA VAL A 66 27.30 -34.35 -24.70
C VAL A 66 27.36 -33.76 -23.28
N PRO A 67 28.14 -34.33 -22.35
CA PRO A 67 28.36 -33.76 -21.03
C PRO A 67 29.45 -32.69 -21.11
N ILE A 68 29.12 -31.45 -20.71
CA ILE A 68 30.10 -30.36 -20.57
C ILE A 68 30.46 -30.28 -19.09
N GLU A 69 31.57 -30.93 -18.73
CA GLU A 69 32.40 -30.52 -17.62
C GLU A 69 33.28 -29.37 -18.11
N SER A 70 33.27 -28.26 -17.38
CA SER A 70 34.27 -27.21 -17.54
C SER A 70 34.58 -26.63 -16.18
N GLU A 71 35.57 -27.25 -15.55
CA GLU A 71 36.39 -26.61 -14.52
C GLU A 71 37.08 -25.39 -15.14
N SER A 72 36.80 -24.21 -14.60
CA SER A 72 37.64 -23.03 -14.81
C SER A 72 38.06 -22.51 -13.45
N LYS A 73 39.30 -22.89 -13.12
CA LYS A 73 40.11 -22.46 -11.98
C LYS A 73 40.95 -21.25 -12.40
N SER A 74 41.30 -20.42 -11.40
CA SER A 74 42.35 -19.37 -11.42
C SER A 74 41.99 -18.10 -12.22
N GLU A 75 42.41 -16.88 -11.88
CA GLU A 75 43.37 -16.34 -10.91
C GLU A 75 43.14 -14.81 -10.81
N VAL A 76 43.27 -14.25 -9.61
CA VAL A 76 44.01 -13.01 -9.25
C VAL A 76 43.72 -11.67 -9.96
N LEU A 77 43.40 -10.66 -9.13
CA LEU A 77 44.05 -9.32 -8.99
C LEU A 77 43.09 -8.44 -8.15
N GLU A 78 43.33 -8.23 -6.85
CA GLU A 78 44.17 -7.16 -6.26
C GLU A 78 43.79 -5.73 -6.68
N ASP A 79 43.65 -4.90 -5.64
CA ASP A 79 43.56 -3.44 -5.60
C ASP A 79 42.35 -2.76 -6.26
N ASN A 80 41.37 -2.41 -5.42
CA ASN A 80 40.58 -1.21 -5.70
C ASN A 80 40.63 -0.28 -4.50
N GLU A 81 41.22 0.87 -4.77
CA GLU A 81 41.64 1.89 -3.84
C GLU A 81 40.46 2.43 -3.01
N LYS A 82 40.76 2.61 -1.73
CA LYS A 82 40.02 3.42 -0.78
C LYS A 82 39.80 4.83 -1.39
N PRO A 83 38.57 5.30 -1.62
CA PRO A 83 38.37 6.69 -2.00
C PRO A 83 38.73 7.56 -0.80
N GLU A 84 39.82 8.31 -0.93
CA GLU A 84 40.15 9.41 -0.03
C GLU A 84 39.01 10.42 -0.03
N GLY A 85 38.60 10.79 1.19
CA GLY A 85 37.51 11.71 1.43
C GLY A 85 37.77 13.06 0.79
N GLN A 86 36.89 13.44 -0.12
CA GLN A 86 36.74 14.83 -0.52
C GLN A 86 35.83 15.49 0.52
N GLU A 87 36.43 16.14 1.52
CA GLU A 87 35.72 17.05 2.42
C GLU A 87 35.21 18.24 1.59
N PHE A 88 33.93 18.18 1.21
CA PHE A 88 33.23 19.38 0.74
C PHE A 88 32.85 20.20 1.97
N GLU A 89 33.57 21.30 2.19
CA GLU A 89 33.20 22.34 3.14
C GLU A 89 31.92 23.02 2.65
N ILE A 90 30.77 22.47 3.04
CA ILE A 90 29.45 23.02 2.71
C ILE A 90 29.27 24.29 3.54
N LYS A 91 29.56 25.45 2.96
CA LYS A 91 29.23 26.72 3.59
C LYS A 91 27.71 26.80 3.80
N PRO A 92 27.23 27.16 4.99
CA PRO A 92 25.80 27.29 5.24
C PRO A 92 25.22 28.36 4.32
N ILE A 93 24.30 27.95 3.46
CA ILE A 93 23.51 28.85 2.62
C ILE A 93 22.43 29.41 3.55
N GLU A 94 22.60 30.64 4.02
CA GLU A 94 21.54 31.39 4.68
C GLU A 94 20.39 31.60 3.68
N ALA A 95 19.38 30.73 3.75
CA ALA A 95 18.15 30.91 3.01
C ALA A 95 17.37 32.10 3.60
N PRO A 96 16.91 33.07 2.78
CA PRO A 96 16.04 34.12 3.25
C PRO A 96 14.72 33.52 3.73
N ASN A 97 14.44 33.73 5.01
CA ASN A 97 13.24 33.34 5.71
C ASN A 97 12.00 34.00 5.06
N ALA A 98 11.36 33.30 4.11
CA ALA A 98 10.19 33.78 3.39
C ALA A 98 8.87 33.24 4.00
N THR A 99 8.80 33.21 5.34
CA THR A 99 7.66 32.63 6.08
C THR A 99 6.83 33.69 6.82
N ASP A 100 6.68 34.90 6.26
CA ASP A 100 6.01 36.00 6.99
C ASP A 100 5.00 36.84 6.16
N GLN A 101 4.44 36.32 5.06
CA GLN A 101 3.48 37.10 4.25
C GLN A 101 2.19 36.39 3.79
N LEU A 102 1.85 35.20 4.30
CA LEU A 102 0.62 34.50 3.89
C LEU A 102 -0.42 34.29 5.00
N VAL A 103 -0.32 35.01 6.11
CA VAL A 103 -1.30 34.96 7.22
C VAL A 103 -1.93 36.34 7.47
N LYS A 104 -2.58 36.95 6.47
CA LYS A 104 -3.34 38.21 6.69
C LYS A 104 -4.64 38.41 5.88
N ASN A 105 -5.14 37.42 5.13
CA ASN A 105 -6.29 37.62 4.24
C ASN A 105 -7.47 36.63 4.40
N LEU A 106 -7.83 36.20 5.61
CA LEU A 106 -9.12 35.54 5.87
C LEU A 106 -9.69 35.88 7.27
N GLY A 107 -9.77 37.18 7.55
CA GLY A 107 -10.67 37.73 8.57
C GLY A 107 -11.95 38.25 7.90
N ASP A 108 -13.08 38.12 8.58
CA ASP A 108 -14.40 38.68 8.24
C ASP A 108 -15.29 37.87 7.29
N GLN A 109 -15.65 36.65 7.69
CA GLN A 109 -17.03 36.14 7.49
C GLN A 109 -17.35 35.05 8.52
N LYS A 110 -17.67 35.48 9.75
CA LYS A 110 -18.43 34.68 10.72
C LYS A 110 -19.86 35.19 10.72
N ASN A 111 -20.83 34.27 10.64
CA ASN A 111 -22.04 34.16 11.48
C ASN A 111 -23.24 33.59 10.70
N ASP A 112 -24.02 32.75 11.40
CA ASP A 112 -25.40 32.31 11.10
C ASP A 112 -25.66 30.95 10.40
N ALA A 113 -24.98 29.86 10.78
CA ALA A 113 -25.46 28.52 10.36
C ALA A 113 -25.37 27.34 11.33
N GLU A 114 -24.58 27.35 12.41
CA GLU A 114 -24.31 26.08 13.14
C GLU A 114 -24.87 25.98 14.56
N LEU A 115 -25.82 26.84 14.94
CA LEU A 115 -26.50 26.78 16.24
C LEU A 115 -27.82 25.97 16.23
N ALA A 116 -28.05 25.13 15.21
CA ALA A 116 -29.32 24.41 15.02
C ALA A 116 -29.24 22.86 15.15
N ILE A 117 -28.07 22.24 15.29
CA ILE A 117 -27.95 20.76 15.25
C ILE A 117 -27.81 20.13 16.65
N LYS A 118 -27.60 20.92 17.71
CA LYS A 118 -27.41 20.39 19.09
C LYS A 118 -28.69 20.03 19.87
N LYS A 119 -29.88 20.05 19.25
CA LYS A 119 -31.17 19.88 19.98
C LYS A 119 -32.00 18.65 19.59
N ALA A 120 -31.44 17.68 18.85
CA ALA A 120 -32.23 16.56 18.32
C ALA A 120 -31.79 15.14 18.73
N LEU A 121 -30.68 14.93 19.45
CA LEU A 121 -30.30 13.57 19.90
C LEU A 121 -30.29 13.47 21.42
N ASN A 122 -31.49 13.17 21.94
CA ASN A 122 -31.70 12.56 23.24
C ASN A 122 -31.40 11.05 23.11
N VAL A 123 -30.16 10.64 23.38
CA VAL A 123 -29.78 9.22 23.51
C VAL A 123 -29.12 9.05 24.89
N PRO A 124 -29.61 8.11 25.71
CA PRO A 124 -29.28 8.01 27.12
C PRO A 124 -27.84 7.53 27.35
N GLU A 125 -27.22 8.20 28.31
CA GLU A 125 -25.97 7.84 28.96
C GLU A 125 -26.29 6.75 29.99
N GLU A 126 -25.75 5.54 29.77
CA GLU A 126 -25.47 4.45 30.72
C GLU A 126 -25.58 3.09 29.99
N VAL A 127 -24.45 2.38 29.84
CA VAL A 127 -24.15 1.07 30.46
C VAL A 127 -22.78 0.59 29.93
N LEU A 128 -21.78 0.70 30.80
CA LEU A 128 -20.75 -0.29 31.16
C LEU A 128 -20.19 -1.28 30.11
N THR A 129 -18.87 -1.15 29.91
CA THR A 129 -17.84 -2.21 29.96
C THR A 129 -18.20 -3.59 29.42
N ASN A 130 -17.58 -3.97 28.30
CA ASN A 130 -17.03 -5.32 28.11
C ASN A 130 -15.95 -5.30 27.02
N SER A 131 -14.82 -5.92 27.35
CA SER A 131 -13.70 -6.22 26.46
C SER A 131 -14.13 -7.16 25.34
N GLY A 132 -13.67 -6.89 24.11
CA GLY A 132 -13.69 -7.87 23.02
C GLY A 132 -14.18 -7.30 21.68
N ASP A 133 -13.28 -7.37 20.70
CA ASP A 133 -13.52 -7.40 19.25
C ASP A 133 -13.75 -6.04 18.55
N GLU A 134 -12.61 -5.53 18.09
CA GLU A 134 -12.40 -4.38 17.24
C GLU A 134 -12.97 -4.63 15.83
N ASP A 135 -14.25 -4.29 15.65
CA ASP A 135 -14.90 -4.18 14.35
C ASP A 135 -14.93 -2.70 13.90
N GLU A 136 -14.46 -2.52 12.67
CA GLU A 136 -14.45 -1.34 11.78
C GLU A 136 -15.38 -0.17 12.17
N ASN A 137 -14.84 0.93 12.74
CA ASN A 137 -15.19 2.28 12.30
C ASN A 137 -14.28 3.36 12.91
N GLU A 138 -13.21 3.71 12.19
CA GLU A 138 -12.82 5.11 12.12
C GLU A 138 -11.89 5.30 10.91
N ASN A 139 -12.35 6.09 9.94
CA ASN A 139 -11.49 6.75 8.98
C ASN A 139 -10.66 7.84 9.69
N GLN A 140 -10.03 7.48 10.81
CA GLN A 140 -8.97 8.27 11.41
C GLN A 140 -7.78 8.09 10.46
N VAL A 141 -7.40 9.21 9.83
CA VAL A 141 -6.17 9.30 9.06
C VAL A 141 -5.05 8.84 10.00
N LYS A 142 -4.57 7.61 9.81
CA LYS A 142 -3.45 7.09 10.59
C LYS A 142 -2.27 7.99 10.29
N GLU A 143 -1.88 8.82 11.26
CA GLU A 143 -0.77 9.75 11.11
C GLU A 143 0.58 9.02 11.02
N TYR A 144 0.62 7.76 11.46
CA TYR A 144 1.81 6.92 11.46
C TYR A 144 1.52 5.49 10.97
N TYR A 145 2.54 4.88 10.41
CA TYR A 145 2.65 3.44 10.14
C TYR A 145 3.35 2.76 11.31
N GLU A 146 2.87 1.62 11.76
CA GLU A 146 3.51 0.80 12.79
C GLU A 146 3.92 -0.54 12.17
N ASP A 147 5.17 -0.93 12.37
CA ASP A 147 5.69 -2.20 11.86
C ASP A 147 5.42 -3.38 12.81
N ASP A 148 5.85 -4.58 12.39
CA ASP A 148 5.72 -5.81 13.18
C ASP A 148 6.54 -5.81 14.49
N GLN A 149 7.51 -4.90 14.60
CA GLN A 149 8.33 -4.70 15.79
C GLN A 149 7.78 -3.61 16.72
N GLY A 150 6.64 -2.99 16.38
CA GLY A 150 6.04 -1.88 17.12
C GLY A 150 6.75 -0.55 16.94
N ARG A 151 7.65 -0.42 15.95
CA ARG A 151 8.30 0.83 15.59
C ARG A 151 7.33 1.66 14.75
N LYS A 152 7.24 2.95 15.09
CA LYS A 152 6.34 3.89 14.44
C LYS A 152 7.10 4.77 13.46
N TYR A 153 6.51 4.95 12.28
CA TYR A 153 7.08 5.67 11.17
C TYR A 153 6.09 6.71 10.66
N VAL A 154 6.60 7.90 10.35
CA VAL A 154 5.82 9.00 9.78
C VAL A 154 6.50 9.50 8.51
N PHE A 155 5.73 10.15 7.64
CA PHE A 155 6.32 10.87 6.52
C PHE A 155 7.05 12.13 7.04
N SER A 156 8.30 12.29 6.62
CA SER A 156 9.08 13.50 6.88
C SER A 156 8.38 14.73 6.31
N SER A 157 8.59 15.89 6.94
CA SER A 157 8.08 17.17 6.44
C SER A 157 8.58 17.52 5.03
N PHE A 158 9.73 16.97 4.63
CA PHE A 158 10.31 17.12 3.30
C PHE A 158 9.60 16.27 2.23
N ALA A 159 8.86 15.23 2.63
CA ALA A 159 8.20 14.34 1.69
C ALA A 159 7.13 15.11 0.88
N PRO A 160 7.12 14.99 -0.47
CA PRO A 160 6.08 15.61 -1.28
C PRO A 160 4.71 15.01 -0.97
N GLU A 161 3.65 15.81 -1.06
CA GLU A 161 2.27 15.38 -0.76
C GLU A 161 1.82 14.18 -1.60
N LYS A 162 2.32 14.13 -2.84
CA LYS A 162 2.08 13.06 -3.80
C LYS A 162 3.40 12.71 -4.48
N PHE A 163 3.78 11.44 -4.46
CA PHE A 163 5.05 11.00 -5.05
C PHE A 163 4.92 9.64 -5.73
N ARG A 164 5.86 9.37 -6.64
CA ARG A 164 5.92 8.09 -7.36
C ARG A 164 6.76 7.09 -6.57
N PHE A 165 6.19 5.94 -6.26
CA PHE A 165 6.88 4.80 -5.67
C PHE A 165 6.34 3.50 -6.29
N ASN A 166 7.22 2.55 -6.59
CA ASN A 166 6.88 1.30 -7.28
C ASN A 166 5.97 1.49 -8.51
N ASN A 167 6.32 2.46 -9.38
CA ASN A 167 5.55 2.87 -10.58
C ASN A 167 4.12 3.38 -10.35
N GLN A 168 3.69 3.58 -9.11
CA GLN A 168 2.40 4.16 -8.76
C GLN A 168 2.59 5.57 -8.20
N ILE A 169 1.64 6.47 -8.45
CA ILE A 169 1.66 7.83 -7.91
C ILE A 169 0.50 7.98 -6.93
N LYS A 170 0.78 7.93 -5.63
CA LYS A 170 -0.21 8.06 -4.56
C LYS A 170 0.13 9.21 -3.61
N THR A 171 -0.85 9.65 -2.82
CA THR A 171 -0.65 10.62 -1.74
C THR A 171 -0.02 9.97 -0.50
N LYS A 172 0.48 10.77 0.43
CA LYS A 172 0.99 10.27 1.74
C LYS A 172 -0.05 9.42 2.47
N GLU A 173 -1.30 9.88 2.52
CA GLU A 173 -2.39 9.15 3.18
C GLU A 173 -2.65 7.79 2.54
N GLU A 174 -2.65 7.75 1.20
CA GLU A 174 -2.81 6.51 0.44
C GLU A 174 -1.63 5.55 0.64
N TRP A 175 -0.41 6.07 0.77
CA TRP A 175 0.76 5.26 1.08
C TRP A 175 0.73 4.72 2.50
N LEU A 176 0.32 5.52 3.49
CA LEU A 176 0.17 5.07 4.90
C LEU A 176 -0.84 3.92 5.06
N GLN A 177 -1.82 3.83 4.16
CA GLN A 177 -2.79 2.73 4.12
C GLN A 177 -2.23 1.46 3.44
N ASP A 178 -1.16 1.58 2.66
CA ASP A 178 -0.51 0.50 1.93
C ASP A 178 0.69 -0.02 2.72
N SER A 179 0.43 -1.01 3.58
CA SER A 179 1.45 -1.58 4.48
C SER A 179 2.66 -2.14 3.73
N GLU A 180 2.45 -2.79 2.59
CA GLU A 180 3.53 -3.37 1.77
C GLU A 180 4.44 -2.27 1.20
N ALA A 181 3.84 -1.19 0.71
CA ALA A 181 4.62 -0.06 0.22
C ALA A 181 5.37 0.68 1.33
N MET A 182 4.75 0.88 2.50
CA MET A 182 5.42 1.49 3.66
C MET A 182 6.58 0.64 4.16
N GLU A 183 6.39 -0.67 4.24
CA GLU A 183 7.44 -1.62 4.59
C GLU A 183 8.65 -1.48 3.65
N GLN A 184 8.42 -1.44 2.33
CA GLN A 184 9.49 -1.22 1.36
C GLN A 184 10.14 0.17 1.47
N LEU A 185 9.39 1.22 1.79
CA LEU A 185 9.93 2.56 2.02
C LEU A 185 10.85 2.59 3.24
N VAL A 186 10.46 1.92 4.32
CA VAL A 186 11.23 1.81 5.56
C VAL A 186 12.49 0.98 5.34
N PHE A 187 12.37 -0.24 4.77
CA PHE A 187 13.53 -1.11 4.51
C PHE A 187 14.44 -0.55 3.41
N GLY A 188 13.88 0.18 2.45
CA GLY A 188 14.62 0.89 1.41
C GLY A 188 15.35 2.14 1.92
N ASN A 189 15.24 2.46 3.22
CA ASN A 189 15.81 3.65 3.85
C ASN A 189 15.46 4.93 3.08
N SER A 190 14.18 5.05 2.69
CA SER A 190 13.68 6.19 1.95
C SER A 190 13.82 7.47 2.78
N ALA A 191 14.38 8.52 2.18
CA ALA A 191 14.51 9.83 2.83
C ALA A 191 13.15 10.48 3.16
N TYR A 192 12.03 9.92 2.67
CA TYR A 192 10.69 10.43 2.94
C TYR A 192 10.08 9.91 4.24
N VAL A 193 10.66 8.89 4.87
CA VAL A 193 10.09 8.26 6.06
C VAL A 193 11.06 8.39 7.22
N GLU A 194 10.55 8.79 8.38
CA GLU A 194 11.33 8.95 9.60
C GLU A 194 10.71 8.12 10.73
N GLN A 195 11.55 7.49 11.55
CA GLN A 195 11.11 6.77 12.74
C GLN A 195 10.84 7.78 13.86
N ILE A 196 9.68 7.67 14.50
CA ILE A 196 9.36 8.45 15.69
C ILE A 196 9.68 7.61 16.95
N PHE A 197 10.48 8.19 17.83
CA PHE A 197 10.75 7.63 19.16
C PHE A 197 9.83 8.34 20.15
N ASN A 198 8.87 7.62 20.73
CA ASN A 198 8.14 8.13 21.88
C ASN A 198 9.04 7.96 23.11
N ASP A 199 9.58 9.07 23.62
CA ASP A 199 10.27 9.15 24.91
C ASP A 199 9.24 9.24 26.07
#